data_AF-A0A948E2L5-F1
#
_entry.id   AF-A0A948E2L5-F1
#
_cell.length_a   1.000
_cell.length_b   1.000
_cell.length_c   1.000
_cell.angle_alpha   90.00
_cell.angle_beta   90.00
_cell.angle_gamma   90.00
#
_symmetry.space_group_name_H-M   'P 1'
#
loop_
_entity.id
_entity.type
_entity.pdbx_description
1 polymer ?
#
loop_
_entity_poly.entity_id
_entity_poly.type
_entity_poly.pdbx_seq_one_letter_code
_entity_poly.pdbx_strand_id
1 'polypeptide(L)'
;MRKIYSLILLLFLTISCSGKTEKIGDSVDCKCLKNQVCKKGKCSGIGYISAFELKKSLGKKDFVLINVLDFDAGTIPQTDAKIHFNDRAGFLKFLGNDKERKIIVYCRTIPKAKKAAKLLSQEGYTNVSILDGGITAWKKLSSD
;
A
#
# COMPACT_ATOMS: atom_id res chain seq x y z
N MET A 1 56.82 21.04 -40.67
CA MET A 1 57.96 21.72 -40.00
C MET A 1 57.72 21.74 -38.50
N ARG A 2 58.74 21.35 -37.73
CA ARG A 2 58.78 21.26 -36.26
C ARG A 2 59.10 22.64 -35.65
N LYS A 3 58.45 23.03 -34.54
CA LYS A 3 58.97 23.86 -33.41
C LYS A 3 58.03 23.58 -32.21
N ILE A 4 58.32 22.74 -31.21
CA ILE A 4 59.30 22.79 -30.11
C ILE A 4 59.10 24.00 -29.18
N TYR A 5 58.32 23.72 -28.13
CA TYR A 5 58.25 24.18 -26.72
C TYR A 5 58.78 25.55 -26.28
N SER A 6 57.97 26.26 -25.49
CA SER A 6 58.45 27.09 -24.36
C SER A 6 57.40 27.22 -23.26
N LEU A 7 57.52 26.35 -22.25
CA LEU A 7 57.57 26.68 -20.82
C LEU A 7 56.83 27.97 -20.36
N ILE A 8 55.59 27.85 -19.89
CA ILE A 8 54.96 28.73 -18.88
C ILE A 8 54.05 27.81 -18.04
N LEU A 9 54.58 27.21 -16.96
CA LEU A 9 54.56 27.70 -15.58
C LEU A 9 53.14 27.80 -14.98
N LEU A 10 52.76 26.73 -14.29
CA LEU A 10 51.95 26.68 -13.06
C LEU A 10 50.89 27.77 -12.83
N LEU A 11 49.62 27.36 -12.96
CA LEU A 11 48.56 27.68 -12.00
C LEU A 11 47.49 26.58 -12.04
N PHE A 12 47.85 25.43 -11.46
CA PHE A 12 46.85 24.48 -10.97
C PHE A 12 46.15 25.13 -9.78
N LEU A 13 45.05 25.85 -10.05
CA LEU A 13 44.07 26.16 -9.02
C LEU A 13 43.38 24.84 -8.65
N THR A 14 43.92 24.19 -7.63
CA THR A 14 43.25 23.12 -6.91
C THR A 14 41.99 23.70 -6.31
N ILE A 15 40.86 23.51 -6.99
CA ILE A 15 39.53 23.66 -6.38
C ILE A 15 39.43 22.52 -5.36
N SER A 16 39.84 22.84 -4.13
CA SER A 16 39.60 22.01 -2.97
C SER A 16 38.10 21.85 -2.83
N CYS A 17 37.67 20.59 -2.84
CA CYS A 17 36.29 20.18 -2.73
C CYS A 17 35.72 20.60 -1.36
N SER A 18 34.53 21.19 -1.35
CA SER A 18 33.60 21.06 -0.22
C SER A 18 32.26 20.61 -0.78
N GLY A 19 32.28 19.43 -1.40
CA GLY A 19 31.07 18.61 -1.48
C GLY A 19 30.67 18.25 -0.07
N LYS A 20 29.70 18.97 0.49
CA LYS A 20 28.98 18.49 1.66
C LYS A 20 28.28 17.20 1.22
N THR A 21 28.87 16.05 1.57
CA THR A 21 28.10 14.82 1.73
C THR A 21 27.16 15.08 2.90
N GLU A 22 25.95 15.53 2.58
CA GLU A 22 24.86 15.56 3.54
C GLU A 22 24.59 14.10 3.89
N LYS A 23 24.96 13.71 5.10
CA LYS A 23 24.55 12.43 5.65
C LYS A 23 23.02 12.48 5.66
N ILE A 24 22.39 11.70 4.79
CA ILE A 24 20.97 11.34 4.94
C ILE A 24 20.95 10.48 6.20
N GLY A 25 20.72 11.17 7.32
CA GLY A 25 20.60 10.56 8.63
C GLY A 25 19.43 9.60 8.64
N ASP A 26 19.71 8.42 9.16
CA ASP A 26 18.73 7.46 9.64
C ASP A 26 17.81 8.13 10.67
N SER A 27 16.67 8.65 10.24
CA SER A 27 15.43 8.75 11.03
C SER A 27 14.37 9.44 10.17
N VAL A 28 13.69 8.68 9.31
CA VAL A 28 12.36 9.10 8.86
C VAL A 28 11.44 8.89 10.06
N ASP A 29 11.36 9.90 10.93
CA ASP A 29 10.29 10.03 11.92
C ASP A 29 8.98 10.26 11.16
N CYS A 30 8.49 9.20 10.51
CA CYS A 30 7.17 9.24 9.93
C CYS A 30 6.17 9.19 11.08
N LYS A 31 5.73 10.36 11.54
CA LYS A 31 4.46 10.46 12.25
C LYS A 31 3.35 10.13 11.25
N CYS A 32 3.14 8.83 11.06
CA CYS A 32 2.09 8.25 10.25
C CYS A 32 0.75 8.82 10.74
N LEU A 33 0.02 9.52 9.87
CA LEU A 33 -1.35 9.97 10.16
C LEU A 33 -2.20 8.76 10.56
N LYS A 34 -3.28 8.95 11.32
CA LYS A 34 -4.05 7.90 12.04
C LYS A 34 -4.46 6.64 11.23
N ASN A 35 -4.35 6.65 9.89
CA ASN A 35 -4.68 5.56 8.97
C ASN A 35 -3.51 5.11 8.06
N GLN A 36 -2.27 5.44 8.40
CA GLN A 36 -1.07 5.03 7.66
C GLN A 36 -0.20 4.13 8.55
N VAL A 37 0.44 3.14 7.94
CA VAL A 37 1.51 2.36 8.58
C VAL A 37 2.81 2.64 7.85
N CYS A 38 3.83 2.99 8.61
CA CYS A 38 5.14 3.40 8.12
C CYS A 38 6.13 2.29 8.46
N LYS A 39 6.74 1.66 7.44
CA LYS A 39 7.80 0.67 7.64
C LYS A 39 8.89 0.94 6.61
N LYS A 40 10.13 1.15 7.07
CA LYS A 40 11.31 1.45 6.23
C LYS A 40 11.10 2.63 5.25
N GLY A 41 10.53 3.74 5.72
CA GLY A 41 10.40 4.98 4.92
C GLY A 41 9.28 4.99 3.87
N LYS A 42 8.47 3.93 3.73
CA LYS A 42 7.24 3.96 2.89
C LYS A 42 6.00 4.15 3.76
N CYS A 43 5.21 5.18 3.47
CA CYS A 43 3.87 5.40 4.02
C CYS A 43 2.84 4.88 3.02
N SER A 44 2.13 3.79 3.36
CA SER A 44 0.93 3.38 2.60
C SER A 44 -0.31 3.67 3.44
N GLY A 45 -1.23 4.47 2.88
CA GLY A 45 -2.53 4.72 3.47
C GLY A 45 -3.52 3.62 3.12
N ILE A 46 -4.39 3.28 4.08
CA ILE A 46 -5.53 2.42 3.83
C ILE A 46 -6.62 3.24 3.12
N GLY A 47 -7.01 2.80 1.93
CA GLY A 47 -8.08 3.41 1.13
C GLY A 47 -9.48 2.97 1.54
N TYR A 48 -10.49 3.62 0.96
CA TYR A 48 -11.88 3.22 1.04
C TYR A 48 -12.45 3.17 -0.37
N ILE A 49 -13.39 2.25 -0.60
CA ILE A 49 -14.18 2.15 -1.83
C ILE A 49 -15.66 2.09 -1.45
N SER A 50 -16.50 2.86 -2.12
CA SER A 50 -17.95 2.78 -1.91
C SER A 50 -18.53 1.50 -2.51
N ALA A 51 -19.73 1.09 -2.06
CA ALA A 51 -20.44 -0.03 -2.67
C ALA A 51 -20.69 0.17 -4.18
N PHE A 52 -20.95 1.40 -4.60
CA PHE A 52 -21.19 1.75 -6.01
C PHE A 52 -19.94 1.60 -6.86
N GLU A 53 -18.81 2.10 -6.38
CA GLU A 53 -17.52 1.94 -7.07
C GLU A 53 -17.08 0.48 -7.10
N LEU A 54 -17.32 -0.28 -6.03
CA LEU A 54 -17.05 -1.72 -6.02
C LEU A 54 -17.91 -2.42 -7.09
N LYS A 55 -19.21 -2.13 -7.15
CA LYS A 55 -20.14 -2.72 -8.14
C LYS A 55 -19.65 -2.46 -9.57
N LYS A 56 -19.20 -1.24 -9.87
CA LYS A 56 -18.58 -0.91 -11.17
C LYS A 56 -17.27 -1.68 -11.40
N SER A 57 -16.42 -1.77 -10.39
CA SER A 57 -15.10 -2.40 -10.50
C SER A 57 -15.20 -3.92 -10.74
N LEU A 58 -16.28 -4.58 -10.31
CA LEU A 58 -16.51 -6.02 -10.54
C LEU A 58 -16.54 -6.40 -12.03
N GLY A 59 -16.79 -5.46 -12.95
CA GLY A 59 -16.73 -5.74 -14.39
C GLY A 59 -15.31 -5.97 -14.92
N LYS A 60 -14.31 -5.28 -14.34
CA LYS A 60 -12.89 -5.43 -14.71
C LYS A 60 -12.17 -6.50 -13.88
N LYS A 61 -12.57 -6.64 -12.60
CA LYS A 61 -12.02 -7.58 -11.61
C LYS A 61 -10.48 -7.56 -11.53
N ASP A 62 -9.89 -6.37 -11.52
CA ASP A 62 -8.44 -6.14 -11.38
C ASP A 62 -7.94 -6.12 -9.92
N PHE A 63 -8.68 -6.75 -9.02
CA PHE A 63 -8.44 -6.73 -7.58
C PHE A 63 -8.85 -8.04 -6.92
N VAL A 64 -8.29 -8.27 -5.75
CA VAL A 64 -8.69 -9.35 -4.84
C VAL A 64 -9.71 -8.82 -3.85
N LEU A 65 -10.84 -9.51 -3.72
CA LEU A 65 -11.93 -9.21 -2.82
C LEU A 65 -11.99 -10.26 -1.70
N ILE A 66 -11.78 -9.83 -0.46
CA ILE A 66 -11.68 -10.72 0.70
C ILE A 66 -12.77 -10.43 1.71
N ASN A 67 -13.56 -11.45 2.03
CA ASN A 67 -14.50 -11.45 3.14
C ASN A 67 -13.75 -11.76 4.44
N VAL A 68 -13.76 -10.83 5.40
CA VAL A 68 -13.07 -11.02 6.70
C VAL A 68 -13.99 -11.38 7.86
N LEU A 69 -15.22 -11.80 7.55
CA LEU A 69 -16.18 -12.27 8.54
C LEU A 69 -15.84 -13.65 9.09
N ASP A 70 -16.10 -13.80 10.37
CA ASP A 70 -16.02 -15.02 11.19
C ASP A 70 -17.37 -15.75 11.31
N PHE A 71 -18.47 -15.13 10.88
CA PHE A 71 -19.80 -15.74 10.81
C PHE A 71 -20.38 -15.62 9.39
N ASP A 72 -21.55 -16.22 9.16
CA ASP A 72 -22.29 -16.02 7.90
C ASP A 72 -23.18 -14.78 7.99
N ALA A 73 -22.89 -13.78 7.16
CA ALA A 73 -23.70 -12.57 7.00
C ALA A 73 -24.03 -12.29 5.53
N GLY A 74 -23.77 -13.28 4.66
CA GLY A 74 -23.70 -13.13 3.22
C GLY A 74 -22.29 -12.88 2.70
N THR A 75 -22.18 -13.02 1.37
CA THR A 75 -20.94 -12.87 0.61
C THR A 75 -21.24 -12.04 -0.63
N ILE A 76 -20.33 -11.12 -0.99
CA ILE A 76 -20.46 -10.31 -2.19
C ILE A 76 -20.07 -11.20 -3.39
N PRO A 77 -20.80 -11.19 -4.52
CA PRO A 77 -20.42 -11.94 -5.71
C PRO A 77 -18.97 -11.67 -6.12
N GLN A 78 -18.29 -12.71 -6.62
CA GLN A 78 -16.86 -12.66 -7.00
C GLN A 78 -15.90 -12.37 -5.83
N THR A 79 -16.28 -12.74 -4.61
CA THR A 79 -15.33 -12.81 -3.48
C THR A 79 -14.34 -13.94 -3.73
N ASP A 80 -13.04 -13.62 -3.67
CA ASP A 80 -11.97 -14.59 -3.97
C ASP A 80 -11.61 -15.44 -2.75
N ALA A 81 -11.77 -14.90 -1.54
CA ALA A 81 -11.46 -15.63 -0.31
C ALA A 81 -12.28 -15.16 0.89
N LYS A 82 -12.46 -16.10 1.83
CA LYS A 82 -12.91 -15.81 3.20
C LYS A 82 -11.76 -16.10 4.16
N ILE A 83 -11.22 -15.07 4.80
CA ILE A 83 -10.05 -15.16 5.69
C ILE A 83 -10.38 -14.41 6.97
N HIS A 84 -10.25 -15.05 8.13
CA HIS A 84 -10.53 -14.39 9.40
C HIS A 84 -9.69 -13.12 9.55
N PHE A 85 -10.29 -12.02 10.04
CA PHE A 85 -9.65 -10.69 10.05
C PHE A 85 -8.28 -10.60 10.74
N ASN A 86 -7.97 -11.58 11.62
CA ASN A 86 -6.70 -11.66 12.36
C ASN A 86 -5.80 -12.83 11.90
N ASP A 87 -6.19 -13.56 10.85
CA ASP A 87 -5.41 -14.70 10.34
C ASP A 87 -4.28 -14.25 9.42
N ARG A 88 -3.18 -13.79 10.03
CA ARG A 88 -1.98 -13.36 9.32
C ARG A 88 -1.46 -14.44 8.37
N ALA A 89 -1.38 -15.68 8.82
CA ALA A 89 -0.84 -16.78 8.02
C ALA A 89 -1.71 -17.05 6.79
N GLY A 90 -3.04 -17.06 6.96
CA GLY A 90 -4.00 -17.17 5.87
C GLY A 90 -3.85 -16.07 4.82
N PHE A 91 -3.75 -14.81 5.25
CA PHE A 91 -3.51 -13.69 4.33
C PHE A 91 -2.21 -13.85 3.55
N LEU A 92 -1.09 -14.15 4.21
CA LEU A 92 0.21 -14.30 3.55
C LEU A 92 0.22 -15.48 2.57
N LYS A 93 -0.39 -16.60 2.95
CA LYS A 93 -0.52 -17.78 2.08
C LYS A 93 -1.35 -17.47 0.84
N PHE A 94 -2.47 -16.76 0.99
CA PHE A 94 -3.39 -16.48 -0.11
C PHE A 94 -2.87 -15.39 -1.06
N LEU A 95 -2.30 -14.32 -0.51
CA LEU A 95 -1.87 -13.15 -1.29
C LEU A 95 -0.45 -13.28 -1.85
N GLY A 96 0.42 -14.07 -1.21
CA GLY A 96 1.79 -14.27 -1.65
C GLY A 96 2.69 -13.04 -1.48
N ASN A 97 3.58 -12.81 -2.44
CA ASN A 97 4.63 -11.79 -2.35
C ASN A 97 4.35 -10.51 -3.15
N ASP A 98 3.25 -10.46 -3.91
CA ASP A 98 2.86 -9.29 -4.69
C ASP A 98 2.25 -8.22 -3.77
N LYS A 99 3.11 -7.29 -3.32
CA LYS A 99 2.76 -6.25 -2.34
C LYS A 99 1.97 -5.08 -2.93
N GLU A 100 1.96 -4.93 -4.25
CA GLU A 100 1.28 -3.83 -4.95
C GLU A 100 -0.10 -4.21 -5.46
N ARG A 101 -0.44 -5.51 -5.38
CA ARG A 101 -1.77 -6.04 -5.69
C ARG A 101 -2.86 -5.22 -5.03
N LYS A 102 -3.87 -4.86 -5.83
CA LYS A 102 -5.08 -4.20 -5.36
C LYS A 102 -5.92 -5.17 -4.54
N ILE A 103 -6.07 -4.86 -3.25
CA ILE A 103 -6.80 -5.68 -2.29
C ILE A 103 -7.96 -4.87 -1.72
N ILE A 104 -9.15 -5.45 -1.75
CA ILE A 104 -10.35 -4.88 -1.14
C ILE A 104 -10.81 -5.86 -0.05
N VAL A 105 -10.79 -5.41 1.20
CA VAL A 105 -11.31 -6.18 2.34
C VAL A 105 -12.67 -5.65 2.77
N TYR A 106 -13.57 -6.56 3.14
CA TYR A 106 -14.88 -6.17 3.62
C TYR A 106 -15.38 -7.06 4.77
N CYS A 107 -16.28 -6.50 5.56
CA CYS A 107 -16.96 -7.16 6.67
C CYS A 107 -18.48 -6.86 6.55
N ARG A 108 -19.28 -7.21 7.56
CA ARG A 108 -20.68 -6.78 7.67
C ARG A 108 -20.80 -5.26 7.63
N THR A 109 -19.98 -4.58 8.43
CA THR A 109 -19.76 -3.13 8.40
C THR A 109 -18.27 -2.86 8.16
N ILE A 110 -17.54 -2.30 9.14
CA ILE A 110 -16.16 -1.79 8.95
C ILE A 110 -15.15 -2.26 10.01
N PRO A 111 -15.48 -2.47 11.31
CA PRO A 111 -14.46 -2.67 12.35
C PRO A 111 -13.46 -3.80 12.11
N LYS A 112 -13.91 -4.98 11.63
CA LYS A 112 -13.02 -6.11 11.34
C LYS A 112 -12.21 -5.89 10.05
N ALA A 113 -12.79 -5.22 9.05
CA ALA A 113 -12.10 -4.85 7.82
C ALA A 113 -10.95 -3.86 8.10
N LYS A 114 -11.13 -2.89 9.02
CA LYS A 114 -10.04 -2.02 9.50
C LYS A 114 -8.88 -2.79 10.12
N LYS A 115 -9.16 -3.80 10.94
CA LYS A 115 -8.13 -4.65 11.56
C LYS A 115 -7.37 -5.44 10.49
N ALA A 116 -8.08 -6.07 9.55
CA ALA A 116 -7.47 -6.79 8.44
C ALA A 116 -6.62 -5.87 7.55
N ALA A 117 -7.14 -4.70 7.18
CA ALA A 117 -6.40 -3.75 6.35
C ALA A 117 -5.13 -3.24 7.04
N LYS A 118 -5.19 -2.98 8.35
CA LYS A 118 -4.01 -2.63 9.15
C LYS A 118 -2.98 -3.76 9.17
N LEU A 119 -3.41 -5.00 9.39
CA LEU A 119 -2.53 -6.17 9.35
C LEU A 119 -1.85 -6.28 7.97
N LEU A 120 -2.62 -6.21 6.88
CA LEU A 120 -2.07 -6.27 5.52
C LEU A 120 -1.06 -5.13 5.26
N SER A 121 -1.37 -3.92 5.70
CA SER A 121 -0.45 -2.78 5.60
C SER A 121 0.85 -3.01 6.40
N GLN A 122 0.78 -3.61 7.59
CA GLN A 122 1.96 -3.99 8.39
C GLN A 122 2.82 -5.08 7.73
N GLU A 123 2.18 -5.95 6.93
CA GLU A 123 2.82 -6.97 6.08
C GLU A 123 3.35 -6.43 4.73
N GLY A 124 3.27 -5.12 4.54
CA GLY A 124 3.84 -4.41 3.41
C GLY A 124 2.94 -4.34 2.17
N TYR A 125 1.68 -4.78 2.24
CA TYR A 125 0.73 -4.56 1.15
C TYR A 125 0.40 -3.07 1.06
N THR A 126 0.65 -2.47 -0.11
CA THR A 126 0.61 -1.02 -0.29
C THR A 126 -0.69 -0.50 -0.89
N ASN A 127 -1.49 -1.39 -1.50
CA ASN A 127 -2.72 -1.06 -2.21
C ASN A 127 -3.94 -1.77 -1.58
N VAL A 128 -4.27 -1.37 -0.36
CA VAL A 128 -5.34 -1.98 0.44
C VAL A 128 -6.47 -0.98 0.66
N SER A 129 -7.68 -1.37 0.29
CA SER A 129 -8.91 -0.59 0.48
C SER A 129 -9.95 -1.35 1.30
N ILE A 130 -10.77 -0.62 2.05
CA ILE A 130 -11.90 -1.14 2.79
C ILE A 130 -13.19 -0.82 2.02
N LEU A 131 -14.09 -1.80 1.88
CA LEU A 131 -15.46 -1.50 1.43
C LEU A 131 -16.18 -0.66 2.50
N ASP A 132 -16.47 0.59 2.16
CA ASP A 132 -17.20 1.49 3.05
C ASP A 132 -18.63 0.99 3.28
N GLY A 133 -19.08 1.05 4.53
CA GLY A 133 -20.36 0.48 4.99
C GLY A 133 -20.49 -1.05 4.90
N GLY A 134 -19.51 -1.76 4.35
CA GLY A 134 -19.48 -3.23 4.27
C GLY A 134 -20.64 -3.85 3.49
N ILE A 135 -20.99 -5.10 3.86
CA ILE A 135 -22.15 -5.81 3.28
C ILE A 135 -23.44 -5.02 3.46
N THR A 136 -23.60 -4.28 4.56
CA THR A 136 -24.81 -3.46 4.79
C THR A 136 -25.01 -2.44 3.67
N ALA A 137 -23.96 -1.70 3.29
CA ALA A 137 -24.04 -0.76 2.18
C ALA A 137 -24.22 -1.48 0.82
N TRP A 138 -23.54 -2.61 0.63
CA TRP A 138 -23.68 -3.44 -0.57
C TRP A 138 -25.13 -3.91 -0.81
N LYS A 139 -25.77 -4.44 0.24
CA LYS A 139 -27.16 -4.90 0.18
C LYS A 139 -28.11 -3.75 -0.11
N LYS A 140 -27.94 -2.61 0.56
CA LYS A 140 -28.76 -1.41 0.31
C LYS A 140 -28.71 -1.01 -1.17
N LEU A 141 -27.52 -0.92 -1.76
CA LEU A 141 -27.34 -0.60 -3.18
C LEU A 141 -27.96 -1.64 -4.14
N SER A 142 -28.11 -2.89 -3.70
CA SER A 142 -28.64 -3.98 -4.53
C SER A 142 -30.15 -4.16 -4.38
N SER A 143 -30.77 -3.44 -3.45
CA SER A 143 -32.22 -3.41 -3.25
C SER A 143 -32.92 -2.28 -4.03
N ASP A 144 -32.12 -1.40 -4.63
CA ASP A 144 -32.54 -0.34 -5.56
C ASP A 144 -32.38 -0.81 -7.02
#